data_AF-A0A1C5NG31-F1
#
_entry.id   AF-A0A1C5NG31-F1
#
_cell.length_a   1.000
_cell.length_b   1.000
_cell.length_c   1.000
_cell.angle_alpha   90.00
_cell.angle_beta   90.00
_cell.angle_gamma   90.00
#
_symmetry.space_group_name_H-M   'P 1'
#
loop_
_entity.id
_entity.type
_entity.pdbx_description
1 polymer ?
#
loop_
_entity_poly.entity_id
_entity_poly.type
_entity_poly.pdbx_seq_one_letter_code
_entity_poly.pdbx_strand_id
1 'polypeptide(L)' 'MKEMIKMRDPNRLDGFYAELCRIHKTYFPDWRYGQFMVNFFNWLKGMEKIDPFFPKESEMLSLLKKCVNEEENK' A
#
# COMPACT_ATOMS: atom_id res chain seq x y z
N MET A 1 15.06 -32.71 -9.28
CA MET A 1 14.45 -31.50 -9.88
C MET A 1 14.44 -30.41 -8.83
N LYS A 2 15.03 -29.23 -9.08
CA LYS A 2 14.83 -28.07 -8.21
C LYS A 2 13.40 -27.60 -8.43
N GLU A 3 12.58 -27.55 -7.39
CA GLU A 3 11.31 -26.81 -7.45
C GLU A 3 11.63 -25.38 -7.88
N MET A 4 11.09 -24.94 -9.03
CA MET A 4 11.10 -23.52 -9.36
C MET A 4 10.18 -22.84 -8.37
N ILE A 5 10.75 -22.03 -7.48
CA ILE A 5 9.98 -21.12 -6.63
C ILE A 5 9.06 -20.32 -7.56
N LYS A 6 7.75 -20.53 -7.45
CA LYS A 6 6.76 -19.80 -8.24
C LYS A 6 6.76 -18.36 -7.74
N MET A 7 7.58 -17.51 -8.38
CA MET A 7 7.60 -16.08 -8.10
C MET A 7 6.22 -15.48 -8.38
N ARG A 8 5.83 -14.49 -7.58
CA ARG A 8 4.61 -13.71 -7.80
C ARG A 8 4.76 -12.90 -9.09
N ASP A 9 3.67 -12.72 -9.84
CA ASP A 9 3.63 -11.94 -11.08
C ASP A 9 4.15 -10.51 -10.83
N PRO A 10 5.26 -10.07 -11.46
CA PRO A 10 5.82 -8.73 -11.23
C PRO A 10 4.88 -7.60 -11.63
N ASN A 11 3.98 -7.81 -12.61
CA ASN A 11 3.08 -6.76 -13.11
C ASN A 11 2.07 -6.26 -12.06
N ARG A 12 1.88 -7.02 -10.96
CA ARG A 12 1.06 -6.57 -9.82
C ARG A 12 1.56 -5.29 -9.17
N LEU A 13 2.86 -4.98 -9.33
CA LEU A 13 3.49 -3.81 -8.75
C LEU A 13 3.09 -2.53 -9.49
N ASP A 14 2.89 -2.58 -10.81
CA ASP A 14 2.65 -1.39 -11.62
C ASP A 14 1.34 -0.69 -11.23
N GLY A 15 0.26 -1.46 -11.10
CA GLY A 15 -1.04 -0.94 -10.67
C GLY A 15 -1.01 -0.41 -9.24
N PHE A 16 -0.30 -1.10 -8.34
CA PHE A 16 -0.14 -0.66 -6.95
C PHE A 16 0.64 0.66 -6.87
N TYR A 17 1.77 0.77 -7.56
CA TYR A 17 2.59 1.98 -7.54
C TYR A 17 1.90 3.17 -8.22
N ALA A 18 1.13 2.93 -9.27
CA ALA A 18 0.32 3.98 -9.91
C ALA A 18 -0.70 4.58 -8.92
N GLU A 19 -1.43 3.73 -8.20
CA GLU A 19 -2.40 4.20 -7.20
C GLU A 19 -1.73 4.80 -5.97
N LEU A 20 -0.61 4.24 -5.49
CA LEU A 20 0.17 4.83 -4.41
C LEU A 20 0.62 6.26 -4.76
N CYS A 21 1.11 6.46 -5.99
CA CYS A 21 1.50 7.76 -6.50
C CYS A 21 0.30 8.72 -6.58
N ARG A 22 -0.86 8.25 -7.09
CA ARG A 22 -2.10 9.03 -7.13
C ARG A 22 -2.51 9.49 -5.73
N ILE A 23 -2.60 8.56 -4.76
CA ILE A 23 -2.98 8.86 -3.37
C ILE A 23 -2.02 9.84 -2.73
N HIS A 24 -0.71 9.60 -2.87
CA HIS A 24 0.30 10.49 -2.29
C HIS A 24 0.17 11.92 -2.83
N LYS A 25 0.03 12.08 -4.15
CA LYS A 25 -0.16 13.40 -4.78
C LYS A 25 -1.47 14.08 -4.38
N THR A 26 -2.55 13.32 -4.18
CA THR A 26 -3.87 13.87 -3.85
C THR A 26 -3.95 14.35 -2.39
N TYR A 27 -3.46 13.54 -1.44
CA TYR A 27 -3.71 13.78 -0.02
C TYR A 27 -2.52 14.39 0.73
N PHE A 28 -1.28 14.11 0.30
CA PHE A 28 -0.07 14.56 0.98
C PHE A 28 1.02 15.03 0.01
N PRO A 29 0.74 15.97 -0.91
CA PRO A 29 1.69 16.40 -1.93
C PRO A 29 2.98 16.99 -1.35
N ASP A 30 2.92 17.60 -0.16
CA ASP A 30 4.07 18.21 0.50
C ASP A 30 4.96 17.20 1.24
N TRP A 31 4.47 15.98 1.48
CA TRP A 31 5.23 14.98 2.21
C TRP A 31 6.21 14.28 1.28
N ARG A 32 7.44 14.05 1.76
CA ARG A 32 8.39 13.19 1.05
C ARG A 32 7.90 11.73 1.09
N TYR A 33 8.24 10.94 0.08
CA TYR A 33 7.82 9.53 -0.03
C TYR A 33 8.07 8.73 1.26
N GLY A 34 9.29 8.80 1.81
CA GLY A 34 9.61 8.07 3.05
C GLY A 34 8.77 8.51 4.25
N GLN A 35 8.45 9.79 4.38
CA GLN A 35 7.59 10.30 5.45
C GLN A 35 6.17 9.76 5.30
N PHE A 36 5.63 9.77 4.09
CA PHE A 36 4.32 9.21 3.80
C PHE A 36 4.24 7.72 4.15
N MET A 37 5.21 6.92 3.68
CA MET A 37 5.22 5.48 3.95
C MET A 37 5.40 5.14 5.43
N VAL A 38 6.31 5.82 6.14
CA VAL A 38 6.51 5.58 7.59
C VAL A 38 5.26 5.93 8.38
N ASN A 39 4.59 7.05 8.06
CA ASN A 39 3.34 7.43 8.71
C ASN A 39 2.22 6.42 8.44
N PHE A 40 2.08 5.96 7.19
CA PHE A 40 1.12 4.91 6.84
C PHE A 40 1.40 3.59 7.60
N PHE A 41 2.65 3.11 7.63
CA PHE A 41 2.98 1.87 8.34
C PHE A 41 2.81 1.99 9.86
N ASN A 42 3.10 3.16 10.44
CA ASN A 42 2.82 3.44 11.85
C ASN A 42 1.30 3.43 12.14
N TRP A 43 0.49 4.02 11.26
CA TRP A 43 -0.96 3.95 11.34
C TRP A 43 -1.46 2.50 11.23
N LEU A 44 -0.93 1.72 10.29
CA LEU A 44 -1.32 0.32 10.08
C LEU A 44 -1.04 -0.54 11.33
N LYS A 45 0.16 -0.40 11.92
CA LYS A 45 0.53 -1.12 13.14
C LYS A 45 -0.22 -0.59 14.37
N GLY A 46 -0.45 0.71 14.45
CA GLY A 46 -1.02 1.39 15.61
C GLY A 46 -2.54 1.25 15.71
N MET A 47 -3.24 1.53 14.62
CA MET A 47 -4.70 1.57 14.55
C MET A 47 -5.29 0.25 14.09
N GLU A 48 -4.78 -0.32 13.00
CA GLU A 48 -5.33 -1.55 12.42
C GLU A 48 -4.74 -2.82 13.06
N LYS A 49 -3.63 -2.70 13.80
CA LYS A 49 -2.88 -3.83 14.37
C LYS A 49 -2.44 -4.86 13.31
N ILE A 50 -2.22 -4.41 12.08
CA ILE A 50 -1.78 -5.24 10.96
C ILE A 50 -0.27 -5.10 10.79
N ASP A 51 0.40 -6.23 10.60
CA ASP A 51 1.82 -6.25 10.22
C ASP A 51 1.93 -6.05 8.69
N PRO A 52 2.66 -5.01 8.22
CA PRO A 52 2.77 -4.68 6.79
C PRO A 52 3.44 -5.76 5.93
N PHE A 53 4.08 -6.78 6.50
CA PHE A 53 4.71 -7.86 5.71
C PHE A 53 3.71 -8.83 5.07
N PHE A 54 2.48 -8.91 5.58
CA PHE A 54 1.52 -9.94 5.17
C PHE A 54 0.52 -9.54 4.09
N PRO A 55 -0.02 -8.30 4.05
CA PRO A 55 -1.00 -7.93 3.04
C PRO A 55 -0.45 -8.04 1.62
N LYS A 56 -1.27 -8.57 0.71
CA LYS A 56 -1.01 -8.49 -0.73
C LYS A 56 -1.20 -7.06 -1.22
N GLU A 57 -0.68 -6.75 -2.41
CA GLU A 57 -0.72 -5.40 -2.98
C GLU A 57 -2.16 -4.83 -3.08
N SER A 58 -3.16 -5.68 -3.37
CA SER A 58 -4.59 -5.28 -3.38
C SER A 58 -5.12 -4.91 -1.99
N GLU A 59 -4.77 -5.68 -0.96
CA GLU A 59 -5.17 -5.42 0.42
C GLU A 59 -4.46 -4.17 0.96
N MET A 60 -3.17 -4.03 0.65
CA MET A 60 -2.37 -2.85 0.99
C MET A 60 -2.97 -1.59 0.37
N LEU A 61 -3.50 -1.68 -0.86
CA LEU A 61 -4.17 -0.56 -1.51
C LEU A 61 -5.48 -0.16 -0.80
N SER A 62 -6.34 -1.11 -0.42
CA SER A 62 -7.54 -0.80 0.37
C SER A 62 -7.20 -0.20 1.74
N LEU A 63 -6.12 -0.67 2.37
CA LEU A 63 -5.62 -0.10 3.63
C LEU A 63 -5.09 1.34 3.45
N LEU A 64 -4.40 1.63 2.35
CA LEU A 64 -3.97 3.00 2.00
C LEU A 64 -5.18 3.92 1.82
N LYS A 65 -6.19 3.48 1.06
CA LYS A 65 -7.43 4.25 0.86
C LYS A 65 -8.15 4.51 2.18
N LYS A 66 -8.25 3.50 3.05
CA LYS A 66 -8.78 3.63 4.41
C LYS A 66 -7.97 4.63 5.24
N CYS A 67 -6.64 4.58 5.20
CA CYS A 67 -5.76 5.48 5.96
C CYS A 67 -5.99 6.95 5.61
N VAL A 68 -6.33 7.25 4.35
CA VAL A 68 -6.58 8.62 3.87
C VAL A 68 -8.06 8.98 3.85
N ASN A 69 -8.93 8.11 4.37
CA ASN A 69 -10.39 8.25 4.34
C ASN A 69 -10.95 8.47 2.91
N GLU A 70 -10.34 7.84 1.90
CA GLU A 70 -10.90 7.78 0.54
C GLU A 70 -12.04 6.77 0.56
N GLU A 71 -13.29 7.23 0.43
CA GLU A 71 -14.46 6.35 0.34
C GLU A 71 -14.33 5.45 -0.90
N GLU A 72 -14.39 4.13 -0.70
CA GLU A 72 -14.67 3.22 -1.81
C GLU A 72 -16.14 3.47 -2.19
N ASN A 73 -16.38 4.21 -3.27
CA ASN A 73 -17.72 4.33 -3.85
C ASN A 73 -18.28 2.91 -4.04
N LYS A 74 -19.25 2.52 -3.21
CA LYS A 74 -19.98 1.26 -3.31
C LYS A 74 -20.99 1.31 -4.45
#